data_AF-A0A2E7DIX2-F1
#
_entry.id   AF-A0A2E7DIX2-F1
#
_cell.length_a   1.000
_cell.length_b   1.000
_cell.length_c   1.000
_cell.angle_alpha   90.00
_cell.angle_beta   90.00
_cell.angle_gamma   90.00
#
_symmetry.space_group_name_H-M   'P 1'
#
loop_
_entity.id
_entity.type
_entity.pdbx_description
1 polymer ?
#
loop_
_entity_poly.entity_id
_entity_poly.type
_entity_poly.pdbx_seq_one_letter_code
_entity_poly.pdbx_strand_id
1 'polypeptide(L)' 'MQKPDDSLLLVHEHLVSVYMDLIEFDDEDEDEVRTDFEELTSILIEALQLQITSSAKTETGKELTCKITINQ' A
#
# COMPACT_ATOMS: atom_id res chain seq x y z
N MET A 1 18.37 8.44 -7.44
CA MET A 1 17.38 7.45 -6.99
C MET A 1 16.23 8.22 -6.38
N GLN A 2 15.05 8.19 -7.01
CA GLN A 2 13.83 8.78 -6.44
C GLN A 2 13.52 7.98 -5.17
N LYS A 3 13.35 8.65 -4.02
CA LYS A 3 12.86 7.97 -2.82
C LYS A 3 11.45 7.43 -3.12
N PRO A 4 11.11 6.19 -2.72
CA PRO A 4 9.72 5.73 -2.75
C PRO A 4 8.85 6.76 -2.02
N ASP A 5 7.65 7.04 -2.54
CA ASP A 5 6.68 7.86 -1.82
C ASP A 5 6.30 7.13 -0.53
N ASP A 6 6.60 7.72 0.63
CA ASP A 6 6.34 7.12 1.95
C ASP A 6 4.86 6.70 2.08
N SER A 7 3.94 7.38 1.38
CA SER A 7 2.50 7.06 1.36
C SER A 7 2.20 5.78 0.59
N LEU A 8 2.95 5.53 -0.49
CA LEU A 8 2.80 4.33 -1.31
C LEU A 8 3.37 3.11 -0.59
N LEU A 9 4.47 3.27 0.13
CA LEU A 9 5.03 2.22 0.99
C LEU A 9 4.04 1.84 2.11
N LEU A 10 3.41 2.83 2.75
CA LEU A 10 2.39 2.58 3.78
C LEU A 10 1.20 1.77 3.23
N VAL A 11 0.73 2.10 2.02
CA VAL A 11 -0.37 1.37 1.37
C VAL A 11 0.06 -0.03 0.97
N HIS A 12 1.29 -0.20 0.47
CA HIS A 12 1.84 -1.51 0.16
C HIS A 12 1.87 -2.41 1.41
N GLU A 13 2.49 -1.95 2.50
CA GLU A 13 2.57 -2.70 3.75
C GLU A 13 1.18 -3.05 4.32
N HIS A 14 0.24 -2.11 4.24
CA HIS A 14 -1.12 -2.35 4.72
C HIS A 14 -1.85 -3.41 3.90
N LEU A 15 -1.71 -3.40 2.58
CA LEU A 15 -2.33 -4.40 1.71
C LEU A 15 -1.76 -5.80 1.97
N VAL A 16 -0.44 -5.92 2.12
CA VAL A 16 0.21 -7.19 2.50
C VAL A 16 -0.33 -7.70 3.83
N SER A 17 -0.43 -6.84 4.85
CA SER A 17 -1.00 -7.22 6.15
C SER A 17 -2.44 -7.71 6.02
N VAL A 18 -3.28 -7.05 5.21
CA VAL A 18 -4.66 -7.48 4.99
C VAL A 18 -4.70 -8.85 4.30
N TYR A 19 -3.82 -9.13 3.34
CA TYR A 19 -3.75 -10.45 2.71
C TYR A 19 -3.34 -11.54 3.69
N MET A 20 -2.36 -11.27 4.56
CA MET A 20 -1.93 -12.19 5.62
C MET A 20 -3.06 -12.48 6.62
N ASP A 21 -3.89 -11.49 6.95
CA ASP A 21 -5.03 -11.68 7.88
C ASP A 21 -6.20 -12.47 7.25
N LEU A 22 -6.31 -12.48 5.92
CA LEU A 22 -7.45 -13.07 5.20
C LEU A 22 -7.24 -14.53 4.78
N ILE A 23 -5.99 -14.99 4.75
CA ILE A 23 -5.64 -16.33 4.27
C ILE A 23 -5.09 -17.16 5.43
N GLU A 24 -5.63 -18.37 5.59
CA GLU A 24 -5.08 -19.36 6.50
C GLU A 24 -3.92 -20.09 5.82
N PHE A 25 -2.77 -20.14 6.48
CA PHE A 25 -1.56 -20.85 6.07
C PHE A 25 -0.90 -21.46 7.31
N ASP A 26 -0.05 -22.46 7.11
CA ASP A 26 0.73 -23.05 8.20
C ASP A 26 1.85 -22.08 8.60
N ASP A 27 2.13 -21.95 9.91
CA ASP A 27 3.17 -21.03 10.43
C ASP A 27 4.57 -21.30 9.80
N GLU A 28 4.80 -22.53 9.32
CA GLU A 28 6.05 -22.92 8.64
C GLU A 28 6.22 -22.25 7.27
N ASP A 29 5.12 -21.79 6.65
CA ASP A 29 5.07 -21.16 5.32
C ASP A 29 4.91 -19.62 5.39
N GLU A 30 4.84 -19.02 6.59
CA GLU A 30 4.54 -17.58 6.78
C GLU A 30 5.45 -16.66 5.95
N ASP A 31 6.76 -16.92 5.95
CA ASP A 31 7.74 -16.09 5.23
C ASP A 31 7.58 -16.20 3.70
N GLU A 32 7.24 -17.38 3.19
CA GLU A 32 7.01 -17.62 1.75
C GLU A 32 5.72 -16.94 1.30
N VAL A 33 4.62 -17.15 2.04
CA VAL A 33 3.32 -16.55 1.77
C VAL A 33 3.39 -15.01 1.82
N ARG A 34 4.13 -14.47 2.79
CA ARG A 34 4.36 -13.02 2.87
C ARG A 34 5.08 -12.51 1.63
N THR A 35 6.12 -13.21 1.18
CA THR A 35 6.89 -12.83 -0.02
C THR A 35 5.99 -12.80 -1.25
N ASP A 36 5.14 -13.81 -1.43
CA ASP A 36 4.18 -13.87 -2.53
C ASP A 36 3.18 -12.70 -2.50
N PHE A 37 2.69 -12.31 -1.32
CA PHE A 37 1.81 -11.14 -1.20
C PHE A 37 2.53 -9.81 -1.42
N GLU A 38 3.80 -9.68 -1.03
CA GLU A 38 4.62 -8.50 -1.31
C GLU A 38 4.80 -8.33 -2.84
N GLU A 39 5.04 -9.42 -3.57
CA GLU A 39 5.12 -9.43 -5.03
C GLU A 39 3.78 -9.09 -5.69
N LEU A 40 2.69 -9.75 -5.27
CA LEU A 40 1.34 -9.49 -5.76
C LEU A 40 0.95 -8.02 -5.57
N THR A 41 1.22 -7.46 -4.38
CA THR A 41 0.91 -6.06 -4.06
C THR A 41 1.68 -5.11 -4.95
N SER A 42 2.96 -5.40 -5.21
CA SER A 42 3.80 -4.60 -6.12
C SER A 42 3.22 -4.59 -7.54
N ILE A 43 2.85 -5.77 -8.06
CA ILE A 43 2.23 -5.90 -9.39
C ILE A 43 0.90 -5.14 -9.46
N LEU A 44 0.07 -5.22 -8.41
CA LEU A 44 -1.21 -4.51 -8.36
C LEU A 44 -1.03 -3.00 -8.37
N ILE A 45 -0.09 -2.48 -7.58
CA ILE A 45 0.22 -1.04 -7.52
C ILE A 45 0.70 -0.54 -8.88
N GLU A 46 1.59 -1.29 -9.53
CA GLU A 46 2.10 -0.97 -10.87
C GLU A 46 1.00 -1.03 -11.93
N ALA A 47 0.18 -2.09 -11.93
CA ALA A 47 -0.90 -2.29 -12.91
C ALA A 47 -2.00 -1.23 -12.80
N LEU A 48 -2.29 -0.75 -11.58
CA LEU A 48 -3.26 0.31 -11.33
C LEU A 48 -2.66 1.71 -11.47
N GLN A 49 -1.35 1.83 -11.72
CA GLN A 49 -0.62 3.10 -11.72
C GLN A 49 -1.01 3.99 -10.53
N LEU A 50 -1.08 3.37 -9.35
CA LEU A 50 -1.62 3.97 -8.14
C LEU A 50 -0.81 5.21 -7.76
N GLN A 51 -1.47 6.37 -7.76
CA GLN A 51 -0.92 7.62 -7.24
C GLN A 51 -1.69 8.04 -6.00
N ILE A 52 -0.96 8.18 -4.90
CA ILE A 52 -1.52 8.66 -3.63
C ILE A 52 -0.99 10.08 -3.44
N THR A 53 -1.92 11.02 -3.29
CA THR A 53 -1.57 12.40 -2.96
C THR A 53 -2.29 12.79 -1.68
N SER A 54 -1.51 13.13 -0.66
CA SER A 54 -2.05 13.71 0.57
C SER A 54 -1.77 15.21 0.61
N SER A 55 -2.78 16.00 0.96
CA SER A 55 -2.57 17.41 1.31
C SER A 55 -3.14 17.67 2.70
N ALA A 56 -2.35 18.32 3.53
CA ALA A 56 -2.79 18.84 4.82
C ALA A 56 -2.93 20.36 4.69
N LYS A 57 -4.15 20.89 4.86
CA LYS A 57 -4.38 22.33 4.92
C LYS A 57 -4.58 22.73 6.38
N THR A 58 -3.75 23.63 6.89
CA THR A 58 -3.82 24.09 8.29
C THR A 58 -3.90 25.61 8.35
N GLU A 59 -5.11 26.16 8.21
CA GLU A 59 -5.38 27.56 8.60
C GLU A 59 -6.43 27.68 9.73
N THR A 60 -7.37 26.74 9.87
CA THR A 60 -8.39 26.80 10.97
C THR A 60 -8.97 25.45 11.44
N GLY A 61 -8.63 24.32 10.81
CA GLY A 61 -9.18 23.01 11.18
C GLY A 61 -8.39 21.90 10.53
N LYS A 62 -8.18 20.81 11.28
CA LYS A 62 -7.34 19.67 10.89
C LYS A 62 -8.00 18.88 9.76
N GLU A 63 -7.78 19.28 8.52
CA GLU A 63 -8.29 18.55 7.34
C GLU A 63 -7.13 17.88 6.60
N LEU A 64 -7.18 16.54 6.57
CA LEU A 64 -6.33 15.70 5.74
C LEU A 64 -7.15 15.26 4.53
N THR A 65 -6.77 15.70 3.34
CA THR A 65 -7.34 15.18 2.10
C THR A 65 -6.38 14.14 1.54
N CYS A 66 -6.82 12.89 1.47
CA CYS A 66 -6.14 11.81 0.75
C CYS A 66 -6.87 11.58 -0.58
N LYS A 67 -6.14 11.63 -1.69
CA LYS A 67 -6.65 11.30 -3.01
C LYS A 67 -5.85 10.14 -3.59
N ILE A 68 -6.55 9.04 -3.85
CA ILE A 68 -6.05 7.88 -4.58
C ILE A 68 -6.52 8.01 -6.02
N THR A 69 -5.59 8.02 -6.96
CA THR A 69 -5.88 8.09 -8.40
C THR A 69 -5.32 6.85 -9.08
N ILE A 70 -6.13 6.25 -9.96
CA ILE A 70 -5.73 5.15 -10.84
C ILE A 70 -5.58 5.79 -12.22
N ASN A 71 -4.36 5.86 -12.72
CA ASN A 71 -4.11 6.41 -14.05
C ASN A 71 -4.23 5.26 -15.06
N GLN A 72 -5.23 5.35 -15.95
CA GLN A 72 -5.42 4.42 -17.06
C GLN A 72 -4.93 5.06 -18.37
#